data_AF-X0X621-F1
#
_entry.id   AF-X0X621-F1
#
_cell.length_a   1.000
_cell.length_b   1.000
_cell.length_c   1.000
_cell.angle_alpha   90.00
_cell.angle_beta   90.00
_cell.angle_gamma   90.00
#
_symmetry.space_group_name_H-M   'P 1'
#
loop_
_entity.id
_entity.type
_entity.pdbx_description
1 polymer ?
#
loop_
_entity_poly.entity_id
_entity_poly.type
_entity_poly.pdbx_seq_one_letter_code
_entity_poly.pdbx_strand_id
1 'polypeptide(L)' 'MNLSTPIEQIPGIGPVFQKKLKRLGIKTINDVLFHFPHRYE' A
#
# COMPACT_ATOMS: atom_id res chain seq x y z
N MET A 1 15.76 -1.03 -1.15
CA MET A 1 14.37 -1.34 -0.74
C MET A 1 13.71 -2.09 -1.90
N ASN A 2 13.17 -3.28 -1.65
CA ASN A 2 12.57 -4.11 -2.71
C ASN A 2 11.08 -3.77 -2.87
N LEU A 3 10.61 -3.68 -4.11
CA LEU A 3 9.20 -3.39 -4.44
C LEU A 3 8.24 -4.49 -3.99
N SER A 4 8.77 -5.69 -3.72
CA SER A 4 8.03 -6.84 -3.23
C SER A 4 7.85 -6.85 -1.71
N THR A 5 8.35 -5.84 -0.98
CA THR A 5 8.18 -5.77 0.47
C THR A 5 6.69 -5.55 0.81
N PRO A 6 6.13 -6.33 1.75
CA PRO A 6 4.75 -6.16 2.17
C PRO A 6 4.56 -4.82 2.89
N ILE A 7 3.43 -4.16 2.61
CA ILE A 7 3.03 -2.90 3.24
C ILE A 7 2.95 -2.97 4.78
N GLU A 8 2.78 -4.17 5.32
CA GLU A 8 2.74 -4.44 6.76
C GLU A 8 4.09 -4.19 7.45
N GLN A 9 5.20 -4.27 6.70
CA GLN A 9 6.56 -4.13 7.20
C GLN A 9 7.11 -2.70 7.02
N ILE A 10 6.30 -1.77 6.48
CA ILE A 10 6.73 -0.40 6.22
C ILE A 10 6.59 0.43 7.49
N PRO A 11 7.70 0.97 8.02
CA PRO A 11 7.65 1.89 9.15
C PRO A 11 6.89 3.16 8.73
N GLY A 12 5.81 3.47 9.45
CA GLY A 12 4.92 4.60 9.16
C GLY A 12 3.51 4.21 8.69
N ILE A 13 3.29 2.95 8.27
CA ILE A 13 1.94 2.46 7.96
C ILE A 13 1.34 1.80 9.19
N GLY A 14 0.46 2.53 9.89
CA GLY A 14 -0.26 2.01 11.05
C GLY A 14 -1.22 0.85 10.72
N PRO A 15 -1.63 0.06 11.72
CA PRO A 15 -2.46 -1.14 11.53
C PRO A 15 -3.83 -0.86 10.88
N VAL A 16 -4.35 0.35 11.06
CA VAL A 16 -5.60 0.81 10.41
C VAL A 16 -5.42 0.94 8.90
N PHE A 17 -4.30 1.55 8.47
CA PHE A 17 -3.97 1.68 7.04
C PHE A 17 -3.66 0.32 6.43
N GLN A 18 -2.95 -0.56 7.15
CA GLN A 18 -2.70 -1.93 6.69
C GLN A 18 -4.02 -2.68 6.41
N LYS A 19 -4.99 -2.61 7.33
CA LYS A 19 -6.33 -3.19 7.09
C LYS A 19 -7.04 -2.59 5.88
N LYS A 20 -7.00 -1.26 5.70
CA LYS A 20 -7.61 -0.60 4.53
C LYS A 20 -6.96 -1.03 3.22
N LEU A 21 -5.62 -0.99 3.14
CA LEU A 21 -4.86 -1.39 1.95
C LEU A 21 -5.10 -2.87 1.61
N LYS A 22 -5.14 -3.75 2.62
CA LYS A 22 -5.46 -5.17 2.46
C LYS A 22 -6.88 -5.39 1.91
N ARG A 23 -7.86 -4.58 2.32
CA ARG A 23 -9.23 -4.58 1.76
C ARG A 23 -9.28 -4.04 0.33
N LEU A 24 -8.40 -3.11 -0.02
CA LEU A 24 -8.22 -2.58 -1.37
C LEU A 24 -7.48 -3.56 -2.31
N GLY A 25 -7.00 -4.71 -1.79
CA GLY A 25 -6.22 -5.69 -2.56
C GLY A 25 -4.74 -5.36 -2.68
N ILE A 26 -4.29 -4.25 -2.09
CA ILE A 26 -2.91 -3.80 -2.12
C ILE A 26 -2.12 -4.58 -1.06
N LYS A 27 -1.17 -5.41 -1.49
CA LYS A 27 -0.33 -6.25 -0.60
C LYS A 27 1.11 -5.79 -0.53
N THR A 28 1.58 -5.13 -1.58
CA THR A 28 3.00 -4.78 -1.75
C THR A 28 3.17 -3.30 -2.04
N ILE A 29 4.40 -2.81 -1.87
CA ILE A 29 4.80 -1.46 -2.32
C ILE A 29 4.52 -1.28 -3.81
N ASN A 30 4.72 -2.33 -4.60
CA ASN A 30 4.41 -2.33 -6.02
C ASN A 30 2.93 -1.97 -6.27
N ASP A 31 1.99 -2.65 -5.61
CA ASP A 31 0.56 -2.33 -5.74
C ASP A 31 0.25 -0.87 -5.41
N VAL A 32 0.87 -0.29 -4.38
CA VAL A 32 0.65 1.12 -4.00
C VAL A 32 1.17 2.05 -5.10
N LEU A 33 2.36 1.78 -5.63
CA LEU A 33 2.97 2.59 -6.70
C LEU A 33 2.17 2.53 -8.00
N PHE A 34 1.55 1.39 -8.30
CA PHE A 34 0.67 1.22 -9.46
C PHE A 34 -0.80 1.54 -9.17
N HIS A 35 -1.15 1.93 -7.93
CA HIS A 35 -2.47 2.40 -7.56
C HIS A 35 -2.56 3.90 -7.79
N PHE A 36 -2.83 4.28 -9.04
CA PHE A 36 -3.02 5.67 -9.40
C PHE A 36 -4.35 6.19 -8.85
N PRO A 37 -4.36 7.40 -8.25
CA PRO A 37 -5.60 8.01 -7.82
C PRO A 37 -6.49 8.30 -9.05
N HIS A 38 -7.77 7.97 -8.91
CA HIS A 38 -8.76 8.10 -9.98
C HIS A 38 -9.01 9.57 -10.40
N ARG A 39 -8.62 10.52 -9.57
CA ARG A 39 -8.66 11.96 -9.85
C ARG A 39 -7.44 12.61 -9.22
N TYR A 40 -6.67 13.31 -10.03
CA TYR A 40 -5.78 14.38 -9.59
C TYR A 40 -6.53 15.68 -9.87
N GLU A 41 -6.92 16.39 -8.82
CA GLU A 41 -7.25 17.83 -8.90
C GLU A 41 -6.04 18.63 -8.44
#